data_AF-A0A2R7SDM2-F1
#
_entry.id   AF-A0A2R7SDM2-F1
#
_cell.length_a   1.000
_cell.length_b   1.000
_cell.length_c   1.000
_cell.angle_alpha   90.00
_cell.angle_beta   90.00
_cell.angle_gamma   90.00
#
_symmetry.space_group_name_H-M   'P 1'
#
loop_
_entity.id
_entity.type
_entity.pdbx_description
1 polymer ?
#
loop_
_entity_poly.entity_id
_entity_poly.type
_entity_poly.pdbx_seq_one_letter_code
_entity_poly.pdbx_strand_id
1 'polypeptide(L)'
;MKDPGALPLALEALKREPGNPSIIDTAGWAHAAQGQNDQALALLREARLRQPTSGVIRYHLGAVLAATGRRDEARQELTAALADPQAVFDRAAAQALLQRLASPR
;
A
#
# COMPACT_ATOMS: atom_id res chain seq x y z
N MET A 1 5.13 8.48 -13.83
CA MET A 1 4.49 9.78 -13.60
C MET A 1 3.85 9.76 -12.22
N LYS A 2 4.16 10.73 -11.34
CA LYS A 2 3.29 11.02 -10.19
C LYS A 2 2.07 11.70 -10.79
N ASP A 3 0.90 11.09 -10.74
CA ASP A 3 -0.31 11.72 -11.25
C ASP A 3 -0.82 12.73 -10.20
N PRO A 4 -0.68 14.05 -10.44
CA PRO A 4 -1.09 15.07 -9.47
C PRO A 4 -2.62 15.09 -9.25
N GLY A 5 -3.42 14.52 -10.16
CA GLY A 5 -4.88 14.46 -10.06
C GLY A 5 -5.41 13.28 -9.24
N ALA A 6 -4.59 12.28 -8.94
CA ALA A 6 -5.03 11.07 -8.26
C ALA A 6 -5.50 11.32 -6.82
N LEU A 7 -4.82 12.21 -6.09
CA LEU A 7 -5.13 12.46 -4.68
C LEU A 7 -6.46 13.19 -4.48
N PRO A 8 -6.76 14.33 -5.14
CA PRO A 8 -8.06 14.99 -4.99
C PRO A 8 -9.25 14.09 -5.32
N LEU A 9 -9.14 13.28 -6.39
CA LEU A 9 -10.20 12.34 -6.78
C LEU A 9 -10.38 11.21 -5.75
N ALA A 10 -9.28 10.64 -5.25
CA ALA A 10 -9.33 9.60 -4.23
C ALA A 10 -9.95 10.11 -2.92
N LEU A 11 -9.63 11.35 -2.52
CA LEU A 11 -10.22 11.97 -1.33
C LEU A 11 -11.70 12.27 -1.51
N GLU A 12 -12.14 12.67 -2.70
CA GLU A 12 -13.57 12.85 -3.00
C GLU A 12 -14.33 11.52 -2.95
N ALA A 13 -13.76 10.44 -3.51
CA ALA A 13 -14.33 9.10 -3.39
C ALA A 13 -14.41 8.66 -1.92
N LEU A 14 -13.36 8.92 -1.12
CA LEU A 14 -13.33 8.57 0.30
C LEU A 14 -14.41 9.30 1.11
N LYS A 15 -14.70 10.56 0.79
CA LYS A 15 -15.80 11.30 1.44
C LYS A 15 -17.17 10.66 1.18
N ARG A 16 -17.37 10.09 -0.01
CA ARG A 16 -18.63 9.44 -0.41
C ARG A 16 -18.77 8.05 0.22
N GLU A 17 -17.66 7.32 0.31
CA GLU A 17 -17.63 5.94 0.81
C GLU A 17 -16.51 5.73 1.85
N PRO A 18 -16.62 6.33 3.05
CA PRO A 18 -15.55 6.32 4.05
C PRO A 18 -15.29 4.94 4.66
N GLY A 19 -16.19 3.98 4.47
CA GLY A 19 -16.06 2.61 4.97
C GLY A 19 -15.48 1.62 3.97
N ASN A 20 -15.32 2.02 2.70
CA ASN A 20 -14.93 1.11 1.63
C ASN A 20 -13.39 0.91 1.62
N PRO A 21 -12.88 -0.29 1.94
CA PRO A 21 -11.44 -0.54 2.08
C PRO A 21 -10.65 -0.26 0.79
N SER A 22 -11.24 -0.50 -0.38
CA SER A 22 -10.58 -0.25 -1.66
C SER A 22 -10.42 1.25 -1.95
N ILE A 23 -11.36 2.07 -1.49
CA ILE A 23 -11.29 3.53 -1.63
C ILE A 23 -10.29 4.12 -0.62
N ILE A 24 -10.31 3.61 0.62
CA ILE A 24 -9.31 3.97 1.64
C ILE A 24 -7.89 3.63 1.13
N ASP A 25 -7.70 2.43 0.55
CA ASP A 25 -6.43 2.02 -0.05
C ASP A 25 -6.00 2.95 -1.19
N THR A 26 -6.90 3.29 -2.10
CA THR A 26 -6.63 4.21 -3.21
C THR A 26 -6.19 5.59 -2.70
N ALA A 27 -6.84 6.12 -1.67
CA ALA A 27 -6.44 7.39 -1.04
C ALA A 27 -5.06 7.28 -0.37
N GLY A 28 -4.82 6.19 0.37
CA GLY A 28 -3.52 5.93 0.99
C GLY A 28 -2.38 5.82 -0.03
N TRP A 29 -2.61 5.12 -1.14
CA TRP A 29 -1.64 5.00 -2.22
C TRP A 29 -1.39 6.33 -2.94
N ALA A 30 -2.44 7.14 -3.14
CA ALA A 30 -2.30 8.49 -3.70
C ALA A 30 -1.48 9.41 -2.79
N HIS A 31 -1.66 9.34 -1.46
CA HIS A 31 -0.80 10.05 -0.50
C HIS A 31 0.67 9.61 -0.62
N ALA A 32 0.93 8.31 -0.76
CA ALA A 32 2.30 7.79 -0.94
C ALA A 32 2.95 8.33 -2.21
N ALA A 33 2.20 8.41 -3.32
CA ALA A 33 2.70 8.98 -4.57
C ALA A 33 3.10 10.48 -4.44
N GLN A 34 2.45 11.21 -3.53
CA GLN A 34 2.78 12.59 -3.18
C GLN A 34 3.90 12.71 -2.12
N GLY A 35 4.44 11.58 -1.63
CA GLY A 35 5.47 11.56 -0.57
C GLY A 35 4.91 11.80 0.83
N GLN A 36 3.59 11.81 1.00
CA GLN A 36 2.88 12.02 2.27
C GLN A 36 2.77 10.68 3.00
N ASN A 37 3.92 10.16 3.44
CA ASN A 37 4.06 8.78 3.91
C ASN A 37 3.27 8.51 5.21
N ASP A 38 3.15 9.49 6.11
CA ASP A 38 2.41 9.30 7.37
C ASP A 38 0.90 9.13 7.13
N GLN A 39 0.32 9.99 6.28
CA GLN A 39 -1.08 9.86 5.85
C GLN A 39 -1.31 8.57 5.09
N ALA A 40 -0.39 8.21 4.19
CA ALA A 40 -0.45 6.95 3.45
C ALA A 40 -0.48 5.74 4.40
N LEU A 41 0.44 5.68 5.36
CA LEU A 41 0.51 4.59 6.34
C LEU A 41 -0.76 4.50 7.19
N ALA A 42 -1.32 5.63 7.62
CA ALA A 42 -2.56 5.64 8.40
C ALA A 42 -3.72 5.01 7.62
N LEU A 43 -3.96 5.47 6.39
CA LEU A 43 -5.04 4.97 5.53
C LEU A 43 -4.82 3.51 5.10
N LEU A 44 -3.61 3.16 4.66
CA LEU A 44 -3.30 1.80 4.21
C LEU A 44 -3.41 0.78 5.36
N ARG A 45 -3.08 1.17 6.60
CA ARG A 45 -3.33 0.33 7.77
C ARG A 45 -4.82 0.16 8.04
N GLU A 46 -5.61 1.22 7.92
CA GLU A 46 -7.06 1.13 8.06
C GLU A 46 -7.67 0.20 6.99
N ALA A 47 -7.31 0.39 5.72
CA ALA A 47 -7.74 -0.46 4.63
C ALA A 47 -7.37 -1.94 4.90
N ARG A 48 -6.15 -2.18 5.38
CA ARG A 48 -5.65 -3.51 5.75
C ARG A 48 -6.38 -4.14 6.93
N LEU A 49 -6.85 -3.36 7.90
CA LEU A 49 -7.67 -3.84 9.01
C LEU A 49 -9.08 -4.24 8.53
N ARG A 50 -9.66 -3.45 7.62
CA ARG A 50 -11.01 -3.69 7.08
C ARG A 50 -11.07 -4.84 6.08
N GLN A 51 -10.03 -5.03 5.28
CA GLN A 51 -9.95 -6.13 4.30
C GLN A 51 -8.61 -6.87 4.43
N PRO A 52 -8.47 -7.72 5.46
CA PRO A 52 -7.20 -8.32 5.80
C PRO A 52 -6.68 -9.35 4.80
N THR A 53 -7.50 -9.85 3.89
CA THR A 53 -7.10 -10.86 2.89
C THR A 53 -6.67 -10.26 1.56
N SER A 54 -6.85 -8.95 1.33
CA SER A 54 -6.55 -8.33 0.03
C SER A 54 -5.05 -8.22 -0.23
N GLY A 55 -4.54 -8.96 -1.20
CA GLY A 55 -3.13 -8.87 -1.60
C GLY A 55 -2.74 -7.50 -2.15
N VAL A 56 -3.66 -6.78 -2.81
CA VAL A 56 -3.40 -5.42 -3.34
C VAL A 56 -3.13 -4.42 -2.22
N ILE A 57 -4.00 -4.39 -1.20
CA ILE A 57 -3.86 -3.48 -0.05
C ILE A 57 -2.57 -3.80 0.72
N ARG A 58 -2.27 -5.09 0.88
CA ARG A 58 -1.03 -5.55 1.52
C ARG A 58 0.21 -5.13 0.74
N TYR A 59 0.16 -5.18 -0.59
CA TYR A 59 1.25 -4.71 -1.44
C TYR A 59 1.49 -3.20 -1.27
N HIS A 60 0.45 -2.38 -1.36
CA HIS A 60 0.59 -0.93 -1.18
C HIS A 60 1.14 -0.58 0.21
N LEU A 61 0.58 -1.17 1.27
CA LEU A 61 1.10 -1.00 2.63
C LEU A 61 2.57 -1.44 2.72
N GLY A 62 2.90 -2.63 2.22
CA GLY A 62 4.27 -3.16 2.21
C GLY A 62 5.27 -2.27 1.46
N ALA A 63 4.87 -1.68 0.34
CA ALA A 63 5.70 -0.77 -0.45
C ALA A 63 5.99 0.53 0.31
N VAL A 64 4.98 1.13 0.96
CA VAL A 64 5.17 2.35 1.77
C VAL A 64 6.00 2.07 3.03
N LEU A 65 5.78 0.92 3.67
CA LEU A 65 6.59 0.46 4.80
C LEU A 65 8.06 0.29 4.41
N ALA A 66 8.34 -0.28 3.24
CA ALA A 66 9.70 -0.43 2.72
C ALA A 66 10.35 0.93 2.48
N ALA A 67 9.62 1.87 1.85
CA ALA A 67 10.10 3.22 1.57
C ALA A 67 10.38 4.04 2.84
N THR A 68 9.66 3.78 3.93
CA THR A 68 9.83 4.44 5.24
C THR A 68 10.80 3.72 6.18
N GLY A 69 11.48 2.66 5.71
CA GLY A 69 12.48 1.94 6.49
C GLY A 69 11.91 0.97 7.53
N ARG A 70 10.60 0.73 7.53
CA ARG A 70 9.91 -0.21 8.43
C ARG A 70 10.02 -1.64 7.88
N ARG A 71 11.27 -2.14 7.85
CA ARG A 71 11.68 -3.32 7.07
C ARG A 71 10.92 -4.59 7.44
N ASP A 72 10.72 -4.85 8.73
CA ASP A 72 10.09 -6.10 9.19
C ASP A 72 8.62 -6.18 8.80
N GLU A 73 7.86 -5.11 9.05
CA GLU A 73 6.45 -5.01 8.64
C GLU A 73 6.33 -5.04 7.11
N ALA A 74 7.25 -4.39 6.39
CA ALA A 74 7.27 -4.45 4.93
C ALA A 74 7.44 -5.89 4.42
N ARG A 75 8.36 -6.66 5.00
CA ARG A 75 8.57 -8.08 4.64
C ARG A 75 7.32 -8.91 4.89
N GLN A 76 6.66 -8.69 6.02
CA GLN A 76 5.43 -9.41 6.38
C GLN A 76 4.32 -9.14 5.36
N GLU A 77 4.05 -7.87 5.05
CA GLU A 77 2.95 -7.50 4.17
C GLU A 77 3.23 -7.85 2.69
N LEU A 78 4.47 -7.67 2.21
CA LEU A 78 4.84 -8.06 0.84
C LEU A 78 4.80 -9.58 0.62
N THR A 79 5.23 -10.36 1.61
CA THR A 79 5.13 -11.83 1.56
C THR A 79 3.67 -12.27 1.49
N ALA A 80 2.82 -11.69 2.33
CA ALA A 80 1.40 -12.00 2.34
C ALA A 80 0.69 -11.55 1.05
N ALA A 81 1.08 -10.41 0.46
CA ALA A 81 0.57 -9.96 -0.83
C ALA A 81 0.89 -10.96 -1.95
N LEU A 82 2.13 -11.46 -2.00
CA LEU A 82 2.55 -12.45 -2.99
C LEU A 82 1.90 -13.83 -2.78
N ALA A 83 1.43 -14.14 -1.59
CA ALA A 83 0.68 -15.37 -1.32
C ALA A 83 -0.75 -15.34 -1.89
N ASP A 84 -1.28 -14.17 -2.26
CA ASP A 84 -2.59 -14.03 -2.90
C ASP A 84 -2.45 -14.19 -4.43
N PRO A 85 -2.98 -15.26 -5.04
CA PRO A 85 -2.91 -15.47 -6.49
C PRO A 85 -3.93 -14.63 -7.27
N GLN A 86 -4.97 -14.11 -6.62
CA GLN A 86 -6.04 -13.32 -7.25
C GLN A 86 -5.72 -11.82 -7.25
N ALA A 87 -4.80 -11.37 -6.38
CA ALA A 87 -4.41 -9.98 -6.32
C ALA A 87 -3.62 -9.53 -7.55
N VAL A 88 -4.06 -8.41 -8.13
CA VAL A 88 -3.46 -7.77 -9.30
C VAL A 88 -2.64 -6.56 -8.86
N PHE A 89 -1.33 -6.71 -8.83
CA PHE A 89 -0.35 -5.66 -8.53
C PHE A 89 0.99 -6.01 -9.22
N ASP A 90 1.97 -5.11 -9.15
CA ASP A 90 3.31 -5.36 -9.67
C ASP A 90 4.07 -6.37 -8.78
N ARG A 91 3.91 -7.66 -9.09
CA ARG A 91 4.57 -8.77 -8.36
C ARG A 91 6.09 -8.71 -8.47
N ALA A 92 6.62 -8.25 -9.60
CA ALA A 92 8.07 -8.11 -9.79
C ALA A 92 8.64 -7.03 -8.88
N ALA A 93 7.97 -5.87 -8.77
CA ALA A 93 8.34 -4.83 -7.82
C ALA A 93 8.26 -5.33 -6.36
N ALA A 94 7.22 -6.10 -6.00
CA ALA A 94 7.11 -6.68 -4.66
C ALA A 94 8.29 -7.62 -4.33
N GLN A 95 8.66 -8.50 -5.27
CA GLN A 95 9.81 -9.40 -5.13
C GLN A 95 11.13 -8.63 -5.02
N ALA A 96 11.33 -7.60 -5.84
CA ALA A 96 12.52 -6.76 -5.78
C ALA A 96 12.65 -6.02 -4.45
N LEU A 97 11.53 -5.52 -3.90
CA LEU A 97 11.51 -4.93 -2.55
C LEU A 97 11.92 -5.95 -1.49
N LEU A 98 11.35 -7.17 -1.51
CA LEU A 98 11.73 -8.23 -0.57
C LEU A 98 13.22 -8.58 -0.64
N GLN A 99 13.79 -8.69 -1.83
CA GLN A 99 15.22 -8.95 -2.01
C GLN A 99 16.07 -7.85 -1.37
N ARG A 100 15.74 -6.58 -1.62
CA ARG A 100 16.43 -5.42 -1.01
C ARG A 100 16.28 -5.39 0.52
N LEU A 101 15.16 -5.88 1.04
CA LEU A 101 14.91 -5.97 2.48
C LEU A 101 15.68 -7.11 3.15
N ALA A 102 16.03 -8.16 2.40
CA ALA A 102 16.78 -9.33 2.88
C ALA A 102 18.31 -9.11 2.95
N SER A 103 18.85 -8.16 2.18
CA SER A 103 20.28 -7.85 2.24
C SER A 103 20.63 -7.16 3.58
N PRO A 104 21.64 -7.65 4.32
CA PRO A 104 22.20 -6.90 5.45
C PRO A 104 22.82 -5.59 4.95
N ARG A 105 22.66 -4.52 5.74
CA ARG A 105 23.37 -3.25 5.51
C ARG A 105 24.85 -3.42 5.79
#